data_AF-A0A034WI97-F1
#
_entry.id   AF-A0A034WI97-F1
#
_cell.length_a   1.000
_cell.length_b   1.000
_cell.length_c   1.000
_cell.angle_alpha   90.00
_cell.angle_beta   90.00
_cell.angle_gamma   90.00
#
_symmetry.space_group_name_H-M   'P 1'
#
loop_
_entity.id
_entity.type
_entity.pdbx_description
1 polymer ?
#
loop_
_entity_poly.entity_id
_entity_poly.type
_entity_poly.pdbx_seq_one_letter_code
_entity_poly.pdbx_strand_id
1 'polypeptide(L)'
;MAEHIVKIKADCITDMDEETVPNGQFISLENHPLDLRKLTNVGEGLRKISKIAKGYDHNYVLKYTPGCIEKQAKVFHPPSGRCMEILSNQPCMHFYTAHNMPDLEKGNTQPMIIGKGRSMYEKHGSFCMETHWFPDAVNHANFPSVILNPGDTYQHVCLFRFGVYDPNCERHGNQLCG
;
A
#
# COMPACT_ATOMS: atom_id res chain seq x y z
N MET A 1 14.27 -0.02 3.07
CA MET A 1 12.80 -0.26 2.99
C MET A 1 12.35 -1.43 3.87
N ALA A 2 13.01 -2.60 3.79
CA ALA A 2 12.63 -3.83 4.49
C ALA A 2 12.36 -3.73 6.00
N GLU A 3 12.95 -2.75 6.70
CA GLU A 3 12.74 -2.52 8.14
C GLU A 3 11.45 -1.73 8.47
N HIS A 4 10.71 -1.26 7.46
CA HIS A 4 9.42 -0.62 7.70
C HIS A 4 8.40 -1.66 8.17
N ILE A 5 7.51 -1.24 9.07
CA ILE A 5 6.38 -2.01 9.53
C ILE A 5 5.12 -1.31 9.01
N VAL A 6 4.26 -2.08 8.35
CA VAL A 6 3.06 -1.59 7.66
C VAL A 6 1.83 -2.28 8.22
N LYS A 7 0.72 -1.54 8.30
CA LYS A 7 -0.63 -2.06 8.47
C LYS A 7 -1.58 -1.33 7.53
N ILE A 8 -2.47 -2.08 6.88
CA ILE A 8 -3.52 -1.57 5.97
C ILE A 8 -4.88 -2.05 6.48
N LYS A 9 -5.85 -1.14 6.56
CA LYS A 9 -7.21 -1.39 7.04
C LYS A 9 -8.08 -1.93 5.89
N ALA A 10 -7.89 -3.19 5.54
CA ALA A 10 -8.59 -3.88 4.45
C ALA A 10 -9.00 -5.29 4.86
N ASP A 11 -10.07 -5.86 4.29
CA ASP A 11 -10.43 -7.28 4.51
C ASP A 11 -10.17 -8.16 3.28
N CYS A 12 -10.04 -7.55 2.10
CA CYS A 12 -9.77 -8.24 0.85
C CYS A 12 -8.83 -7.43 -0.06
N ILE A 13 -8.35 -8.09 -1.11
CA ILE A 13 -7.67 -7.50 -2.26
C ILE A 13 -8.50 -7.79 -3.51
N THR A 14 -8.32 -7.02 -4.58
CA THR A 14 -8.81 -7.45 -5.89
C THR A 14 -7.95 -8.59 -6.41
N ASP A 15 -8.58 -9.62 -6.94
CA ASP A 15 -7.89 -10.68 -7.68
C ASP A 15 -7.43 -10.13 -9.03
N MET A 16 -6.19 -10.45 -9.41
CA MET A 16 -5.55 -9.91 -10.61
C MET A 16 -4.87 -11.02 -11.40
N ASP A 17 -4.73 -10.81 -12.70
CA ASP A 17 -3.97 -11.68 -13.57
C ASP A 17 -2.44 -11.42 -13.50
N GLU A 18 -1.69 -12.12 -14.34
CA GLU A 18 -0.22 -12.02 -14.42
C GLU A 18 0.25 -10.64 -14.93
N GLU A 19 -0.63 -9.87 -15.59
CA GLU A 19 -0.39 -8.51 -16.07
C GLU A 19 -0.84 -7.45 -15.04
N THR A 20 -1.21 -7.87 -13.82
CA THR A 20 -1.70 -7.01 -12.72
C THR A 20 -3.03 -6.32 -13.01
N VAL A 21 -3.83 -6.88 -13.93
CA VAL A 21 -5.17 -6.39 -14.25
C VAL A 21 -6.20 -7.13 -13.39
N PRO A 22 -7.09 -6.41 -12.66
CA PRO A 22 -8.15 -7.08 -11.90
C PRO A 22 -9.09 -7.90 -12.80
N ASN A 23 -9.63 -8.98 -12.26
CA ASN A 23 -10.62 -9.81 -12.96
C ASN A 23 -12.07 -9.60 -12.46
N GLY A 24 -12.27 -8.59 -11.61
CA GLY A 24 -13.56 -8.31 -10.97
C GLY A 24 -13.81 -9.07 -9.66
N GLN A 25 -12.98 -10.05 -9.28
CA GLN A 25 -13.16 -10.82 -8.04
C GLN A 25 -12.39 -10.24 -6.86
N PHE A 26 -12.76 -10.66 -5.65
CA PHE A 26 -12.09 -10.30 -4.40
C PHE A 26 -11.52 -11.53 -3.72
N ILE A 27 -10.29 -11.43 -3.21
CA ILE A 27 -9.64 -12.46 -2.39
C ILE A 27 -9.63 -11.98 -0.93
N SER A 28 -10.15 -12.80 -0.03
CA SER A 28 -10.08 -12.55 1.41
C SER A 28 -8.63 -12.56 1.89
N LEU A 29 -8.28 -11.60 2.76
CA LEU A 29 -6.98 -11.57 3.43
C LEU A 29 -6.89 -12.55 4.61
N GLU A 30 -7.99 -13.21 4.97
CA GLU A 30 -7.97 -14.21 6.05
C GLU A 30 -7.05 -15.39 5.71
N ASN A 31 -6.04 -15.61 6.57
CA ASN A 31 -4.98 -16.60 6.36
C ASN A 31 -4.20 -16.44 5.05
N HIS A 32 -4.26 -15.25 4.43
CA HIS A 32 -3.61 -14.99 3.15
C HIS A 32 -2.14 -14.54 3.34
N PRO A 33 -1.21 -14.91 2.45
CA PRO A 33 0.18 -14.43 2.53
C PRO A 33 0.31 -12.90 2.46
N LEU A 34 -0.59 -12.25 1.72
CA LEU A 34 -0.66 -10.78 1.57
C LEU A 34 -1.41 -10.07 2.72
N ASP A 35 -1.73 -10.76 3.82
CA ASP A 35 -2.43 -10.14 4.95
C ASP A 35 -1.57 -9.07 5.66
N LEU A 36 -1.93 -7.81 5.44
CA LEU A 36 -1.36 -6.62 6.10
C LEU A 36 -2.33 -5.98 7.10
N ARG A 37 -3.36 -6.71 7.57
CA ARG A 37 -4.33 -6.21 8.58
C ARG A 37 -3.71 -6.00 9.95
N LYS A 38 -2.62 -6.72 10.22
CA LYS A 38 -1.78 -6.57 11.41
C LYS A 38 -0.49 -5.88 11.02
N LEU A 39 0.20 -5.34 12.02
CA LEU A 39 1.53 -4.76 11.84
C LEU A 39 2.48 -5.83 11.33
N THR A 40 3.00 -5.63 10.13
CA THR A 40 3.87 -6.60 9.43
C THR A 40 5.13 -5.91 8.97
N ASN A 41 6.29 -6.49 9.29
CA ASN A 41 7.58 -6.04 8.76
C ASN A 41 7.61 -6.32 7.23
N VAL A 42 7.93 -5.31 6.42
CA VAL A 42 7.88 -5.45 4.97
C VAL A 42 8.89 -6.46 4.46
N GLY A 43 10.09 -6.53 5.04
CA GLY A 43 11.10 -7.53 4.68
C GLY A 43 10.65 -8.97 4.94
N GLU A 44 10.03 -9.22 6.10
CA GLU A 44 9.41 -10.51 6.42
C GLU A 44 8.27 -10.85 5.47
N GLY A 45 7.42 -9.86 5.18
CA GLY A 45 6.32 -9.97 4.23
C GLY A 45 6.80 -10.36 2.83
N LEU A 46 7.82 -9.67 2.30
CA LEU A 46 8.44 -9.98 1.01
C LEU A 46 9.00 -11.41 0.98
N ARG A 47 9.68 -11.86 2.04
CA ARG A 47 10.15 -13.25 2.15
C ARG A 47 8.99 -14.25 2.12
N LYS A 48 7.91 -13.97 2.87
CA LYS A 48 6.71 -14.81 2.96
C LYS A 48 6.04 -15.00 1.59
N ILE A 49 5.94 -13.94 0.79
CA ILE A 49 5.26 -13.97 -0.51
C ILE A 49 6.16 -14.34 -1.69
N SER A 50 7.47 -14.45 -1.50
CA SER A 50 8.47 -14.68 -2.56
C SER A 50 8.19 -15.86 -3.51
N LYS A 51 7.39 -16.84 -3.07
CA LYS A 51 6.99 -18.00 -3.89
C LYS A 51 5.81 -17.71 -4.82
N ILE A 52 5.03 -16.67 -4.54
CA ILE A 52 3.80 -16.33 -5.26
C ILE A 52 3.82 -14.94 -5.89
N ALA A 53 4.74 -14.06 -5.47
CA ALA A 53 4.86 -12.70 -5.98
C ALA A 53 6.30 -12.19 -5.90
N LYS A 54 6.66 -11.28 -6.81
CA LYS A 54 7.97 -10.60 -6.82
C LYS A 54 8.07 -9.50 -5.75
N GLY A 55 6.95 -9.10 -5.18
CA GLY A 55 6.80 -8.10 -4.15
C GLY A 55 5.31 -7.82 -3.93
N TYR A 56 5.00 -6.83 -3.11
CA TYR A 56 3.65 -6.29 -3.10
C TYR A 56 3.47 -5.43 -4.34
N ASP A 57 2.36 -5.64 -5.03
CA ASP A 57 1.84 -4.82 -6.11
C ASP A 57 0.32 -5.05 -6.22
N HIS A 58 -0.37 -4.88 -5.09
CA HIS A 58 -1.76 -5.33 -4.96
C HIS A 58 -2.64 -4.19 -4.50
N ASN A 59 -3.86 -4.17 -5.05
CA ASN A 59 -4.91 -3.26 -4.63
C ASN A 59 -5.69 -3.82 -3.44
N TYR A 60 -5.58 -3.15 -2.30
CA TYR A 60 -6.29 -3.49 -1.06
C TYR A 60 -7.64 -2.78 -1.02
N VAL A 61 -8.70 -3.56 -0.81
CA VAL A 61 -10.07 -3.05 -0.67
C VAL A 61 -10.27 -2.62 0.78
N LEU A 62 -10.31 -1.31 0.98
CA LEU A 62 -10.29 -0.68 2.29
C LEU A 62 -11.63 -0.81 3.01
N LYS A 63 -11.58 -0.89 4.33
CA LYS A 63 -12.76 -0.69 5.18
C LYS A 63 -12.95 0.81 5.38
N TYR A 64 -13.83 1.41 4.63
CA TYR A 64 -14.09 2.84 4.66
C TYR A 64 -15.59 3.13 4.77
N THR A 65 -15.92 4.31 5.29
CA THR A 65 -17.25 4.89 5.15
C THR A 65 -17.22 5.90 4.00
N PRO A 66 -18.08 5.76 2.96
CA PRO A 66 -18.10 6.69 1.84
C PRO A 66 -18.20 8.16 2.27
N GLY A 67 -17.32 8.99 1.72
CA GLY A 67 -17.24 10.42 2.06
C GLY A 67 -16.47 10.76 3.34
N CYS A 68 -16.22 9.79 4.23
CA CYS A 68 -15.46 10.01 5.46
C CYS A 68 -13.95 9.88 5.23
N ILE A 69 -13.18 10.83 5.77
CA ILE A 69 -11.71 10.76 5.77
C ILE A 69 -11.28 9.99 7.01
N GLU A 70 -10.88 8.74 6.83
CA GLU A 70 -10.50 7.84 7.92
C GLU A 70 -9.06 7.36 7.78
N LYS A 71 -8.44 6.92 8.88
CA LYS A 71 -7.13 6.28 8.82
C LYS A 71 -7.22 4.92 8.13
N GLN A 72 -6.54 4.79 7.00
CA GLN A 72 -6.51 3.60 6.16
C GLN A 72 -5.22 2.80 6.30
N ALA A 73 -4.10 3.47 6.58
CA ALA A 73 -2.84 2.77 6.79
C ALA A 73 -1.96 3.45 7.84
N LYS A 74 -1.05 2.66 8.39
CA LYS A 74 0.02 3.11 9.27
C LYS A 74 1.33 2.47 8.82
N VAL A 75 2.37 3.28 8.74
CA VAL A 75 3.75 2.86 8.49
C VAL A 75 4.63 3.45 9.58
N PHE A 76 5.60 2.68 10.06
CA PHE A 76 6.69 3.25 10.85
C PHE A 76 8.00 2.52 10.60
N HIS A 77 9.09 3.22 10.87
CA HIS A 77 10.45 2.75 10.67
C HIS A 77 11.19 2.82 12.01
N PRO A 78 11.21 1.71 12.79
CA PRO A 78 11.78 1.68 14.13
C PRO A 78 13.19 2.27 14.25
N PRO A 79 14.15 1.99 13.34
CA PRO A 79 15.51 2.54 13.46
C PRO A 79 15.57 4.07 13.46
N SER A 80 14.60 4.73 12.83
CA SER A 80 14.56 6.20 12.76
C SER A 80 13.50 6.83 13.66
N GLY A 81 12.64 6.03 14.28
CA GLY A 81 11.44 6.51 14.97
C GLY A 81 10.38 7.16 14.07
N ARG A 82 10.57 7.26 12.74
CA ARG A 82 9.58 7.91 11.86
C ARG A 82 8.28 7.10 11.75
N CYS A 83 7.15 7.80 11.78
CA CYS A 83 5.82 7.26 11.52
C CYS A 83 5.11 8.07 10.42
N MET A 84 4.31 7.37 9.62
CA MET A 84 3.37 7.95 8.67
C MET A 84 2.01 7.26 8.82
N GLU A 85 0.94 8.03 8.99
CA GLU A 85 -0.44 7.57 8.83
C GLU A 85 -1.00 8.10 7.52
N ILE A 86 -1.77 7.27 6.80
CA ILE A 86 -2.49 7.68 5.59
C ILE A 86 -3.98 7.69 5.95
N LEU A 87 -4.61 8.85 5.77
CA LEU A 87 -6.05 9.01 5.89
C LEU A 87 -6.65 9.30 4.53
N SER A 88 -7.76 8.66 4.18
CA SER A 88 -8.40 8.85 2.88
C SER A 88 -9.88 8.52 2.90
N ASN A 89 -10.61 9.13 1.95
CA ASN A 89 -12.00 8.82 1.63
C ASN A 89 -12.16 7.84 0.45
N GLN A 90 -11.07 7.24 -0.03
CA GLN A 90 -11.09 6.31 -1.15
C GLN A 90 -11.39 4.87 -0.72
N PRO A 91 -11.98 4.06 -1.62
CA PRO A 91 -12.30 2.66 -1.34
C PRO A 91 -11.09 1.72 -1.39
N CYS A 92 -10.00 2.13 -2.00
CA CYS A 92 -8.89 1.26 -2.35
C CYS A 92 -7.53 1.90 -2.03
N MET A 93 -6.54 1.03 -1.83
CA MET A 93 -5.14 1.41 -1.72
C MET A 93 -4.24 0.41 -2.43
N HIS A 94 -3.52 0.87 -3.46
CA HIS A 94 -2.45 0.07 -4.05
C HIS A 94 -1.21 0.12 -3.18
N PHE A 95 -0.68 -1.05 -2.81
CA PHE A 95 0.61 -1.15 -2.12
C PHE A 95 1.63 -1.81 -3.03
N TYR A 96 2.59 -1.01 -3.50
CA TYR A 96 3.64 -1.42 -4.43
C TYR A 96 5.01 -1.28 -3.79
N THR A 97 5.83 -2.34 -3.79
CA THR A 97 7.17 -2.36 -3.16
C THR A 97 8.32 -2.29 -4.17
N ALA A 98 8.15 -1.48 -5.23
CA ALA A 98 9.24 -1.15 -6.16
C ALA A 98 9.93 -2.38 -6.78
N HIS A 99 9.18 -3.45 -7.06
CA HIS A 99 9.79 -4.72 -7.46
C HIS A 99 10.25 -4.75 -8.95
N ASN A 100 9.79 -3.78 -9.76
CA ASN A 100 10.21 -3.57 -11.15
C ASN A 100 11.35 -2.54 -11.31
N MET A 101 11.89 -2.01 -10.21
CA MET A 101 13.07 -1.13 -10.24
C MET A 101 14.35 -1.95 -10.51
N PRO A 102 15.48 -1.31 -10.92
CA PRO A 102 16.73 -2.01 -11.22
C PRO A 102 17.19 -2.96 -10.11
N ASP A 103 17.49 -4.21 -10.47
CA ASP A 103 17.95 -5.27 -9.55
C ASP A 103 19.48 -5.36 -9.61
N LEU A 104 20.14 -4.80 -8.60
CA LEU A 104 21.61 -4.70 -8.57
C LEU A 104 22.29 -6.06 -8.39
N GLU A 105 21.60 -7.03 -7.82
CA GLU A 105 22.18 -8.34 -7.48
C GLU A 105 22.19 -9.30 -8.67
N LYS A 106 21.19 -9.21 -9.56
CA LYS A 106 20.99 -10.18 -10.65
C LYS A 106 21.54 -9.75 -12.01
N GLY A 107 22.28 -8.64 -12.06
CA GLY A 107 22.68 -8.02 -13.31
C GLY A 107 21.48 -7.31 -13.94
N ASN A 108 21.59 -6.00 -14.08
CA ASN A 108 20.47 -5.18 -14.50
C ASN A 108 19.96 -5.52 -15.90
N THR A 109 18.65 -5.75 -16.02
CA THR A 109 17.95 -5.71 -17.31
C THR A 109 17.48 -4.30 -17.68
N GLN A 110 17.57 -3.34 -16.75
CA GLN A 110 17.13 -1.95 -16.92
C GLN A 110 18.25 -0.95 -16.59
N PRO A 111 18.26 0.25 -17.22
CA PRO A 111 19.23 1.29 -16.89
C PRO A 111 19.19 1.67 -15.41
N MET A 112 20.35 1.95 -14.83
CA MET A 112 20.46 2.45 -13.46
C MET A 112 19.78 3.80 -13.30
N ILE A 113 19.03 3.95 -12.20
CA ILE A 113 18.38 5.22 -11.84
C ILE A 113 19.16 5.84 -10.68
N ILE A 114 19.89 6.92 -10.98
CA ILE A 114 20.60 7.72 -9.98
C ILE A 114 19.66 8.79 -9.44
N GLY A 115 19.33 8.68 -8.17
CA GLY A 115 18.43 9.58 -7.45
C GLY A 115 19.13 10.75 -6.76
N LYS A 116 18.38 11.40 -5.85
CA LYS A 116 18.89 12.52 -5.04
C LYS A 116 20.05 12.07 -4.16
N GLY A 117 21.03 12.95 -3.95
CA GLY A 117 22.20 12.65 -3.13
C GLY A 117 23.08 11.51 -3.67
N ARG A 118 23.00 11.22 -4.99
CA ARG A 118 23.64 10.07 -5.64
C ARG A 118 23.18 8.71 -5.11
N SER A 119 22.03 8.64 -4.44
CA SER A 119 21.45 7.36 -4.02
C SER A 119 20.98 6.57 -5.25
N MET A 120 21.30 5.27 -5.29
CA MET A 120 20.78 4.39 -6.32
C MET A 120 19.35 3.99 -5.97
N TYR A 121 18.40 4.17 -6.88
CA TYR A 121 17.05 3.66 -6.70
C TYR A 121 16.97 2.25 -7.28
N GLU A 122 16.77 1.28 -6.39
CA GLU A 122 16.85 -0.14 -6.69
C GLU A 122 15.55 -0.86 -6.34
N LYS A 123 15.45 -2.10 -6.82
CA LYS A 123 14.41 -3.05 -6.45
C LYS A 123 14.24 -3.11 -4.94
N HIS A 124 13.00 -2.96 -4.48
CA HIS A 124 12.68 -2.93 -3.05
C HIS A 124 13.39 -1.81 -2.27
N GLY A 125 13.88 -0.76 -2.93
CA GLY A 125 14.44 0.43 -2.27
C GLY A 125 13.38 1.37 -1.69
N SER A 126 12.13 1.26 -2.15
CA SER A 126 11.02 2.13 -1.78
C SER A 126 9.68 1.39 -1.84
N PHE A 127 8.59 2.08 -1.47
CA PHE A 127 7.22 1.61 -1.66
C PHE A 127 6.29 2.79 -1.96
N CYS A 128 5.15 2.49 -2.59
CA CYS A 128 4.04 3.38 -2.83
C CYS A 128 2.80 2.91 -2.06
N MET A 129 1.95 3.85 -1.65
CA MET A 129 0.64 3.61 -1.03
C MET A 129 -0.37 4.55 -1.67
N GLU A 130 -1.01 4.06 -2.73
CA GLU A 130 -1.77 4.89 -3.68
C GLU A 130 -3.27 4.75 -3.37
N THR A 131 -3.88 5.77 -2.78
CA THR A 131 -5.33 5.76 -2.52
C THR A 131 -6.10 6.11 -3.77
N HIS A 132 -7.07 5.28 -4.15
CA HIS A 132 -7.74 5.37 -5.43
C HIS A 132 -9.07 4.59 -5.45
N TRP A 133 -9.74 4.61 -6.60
CA TRP A 133 -10.80 3.65 -6.91
C TRP A 133 -10.23 2.29 -7.34
N PHE A 134 -11.10 1.31 -7.53
CA PHE A 134 -10.72 -0.02 -7.99
C PHE A 134 -10.03 0.08 -9.36
N PRO A 135 -8.87 -0.57 -9.56
CA PRO A 135 -8.27 -0.64 -10.89
C PRO A 135 -9.22 -1.35 -11.86
N ASP A 136 -9.20 -0.93 -13.10
CA ASP A 136 -10.06 -1.43 -14.19
C ASP A 136 -11.59 -1.36 -13.94
N ALA A 137 -12.05 -0.56 -12.97
CA ALA A 137 -13.48 -0.45 -12.63
C ALA A 137 -14.39 -0.07 -13.80
N VAL A 138 -13.88 0.64 -14.80
CA VAL A 138 -14.66 0.98 -16.01
C VAL A 138 -15.11 -0.26 -16.79
N ASN A 139 -14.38 -1.36 -16.69
CA ASN A 139 -14.66 -2.62 -17.39
C ASN A 139 -15.35 -3.68 -16.50
N HIS A 140 -15.51 -3.41 -15.20
CA HIS A 140 -16.10 -4.33 -14.23
C HIS A 140 -17.38 -3.76 -13.62
N ALA A 141 -18.54 -4.17 -14.15
CA ALA A 141 -19.86 -3.69 -13.71
C ALA A 141 -20.18 -3.98 -12.23
N ASN A 142 -19.46 -4.91 -11.59
CA ASN A 142 -19.61 -5.23 -10.17
C ASN A 142 -18.75 -4.33 -9.26
N PHE A 143 -17.83 -3.54 -9.81
CA PHE A 143 -17.12 -2.51 -9.07
C PHE A 143 -17.95 -1.22 -9.01
N PRO A 144 -17.78 -0.39 -7.96
CA PRO A 144 -18.37 0.92 -7.95
C PRO A 144 -17.99 1.74 -9.18
N SER A 145 -18.95 2.47 -9.74
CA SER A 145 -18.72 3.29 -10.93
C SER A 145 -17.66 4.37 -10.67
N VAL A 146 -16.77 4.52 -11.64
CA VAL A 146 -15.75 5.57 -11.71
C VAL A 146 -16.10 6.66 -12.73
N ILE A 147 -17.28 6.58 -13.35
CA ILE A 147 -17.74 7.54 -14.35
C ILE A 147 -18.23 8.82 -13.65
N LEU A 148 -17.68 9.95 -14.08
CA LEU A 148 -18.12 11.28 -13.68
C LEU A 148 -18.96 11.89 -14.80
N ASN A 149 -20.24 12.18 -14.56
CA ASN A 149 -21.12 12.78 -15.56
C ASN A 149 -21.06 14.31 -15.51
N PRO A 150 -21.51 15.01 -16.57
CA PRO A 150 -21.67 16.45 -16.53
C PRO A 150 -22.54 16.89 -15.34
N GLY A 151 -22.03 17.79 -14.51
CA GLY A 151 -22.70 18.29 -13.31
C GLY A 151 -22.33 17.55 -12.02
N ASP A 152 -21.73 16.35 -12.10
CA ASP A 152 -21.21 15.65 -10.94
C ASP A 152 -19.94 16.32 -10.40
N THR A 153 -19.69 16.18 -9.10
CA THR A 153 -18.45 16.63 -8.46
C THR A 153 -17.67 15.43 -7.93
N TYR A 154 -16.44 15.28 -8.42
CA TYR A 154 -15.48 14.33 -7.87
C TYR A 154 -14.71 14.96 -6.72
N GLN A 155 -14.67 14.29 -5.56
CA GLN A 155 -13.86 14.72 -4.43
C GLN A 155 -13.08 13.55 -3.83
N HIS A 156 -11.76 13.64 -3.92
CA HIS A 156 -10.83 12.71 -3.31
C HIS A 156 -9.92 13.48 -2.35
N VAL A 157 -9.84 12.98 -1.11
CA VAL A 157 -8.90 13.48 -0.11
C VAL A 157 -7.94 12.36 0.31
N CYS A 158 -6.65 12.66 0.30
CA CYS A 158 -5.59 11.82 0.84
C CYS A 158 -4.69 12.69 1.72
N LEU A 159 -4.55 12.32 2.99
CA LEU A 159 -3.74 13.03 3.97
C LEU A 159 -2.60 12.14 4.44
N PHE A 160 -1.38 12.66 4.35
CA PHE A 160 -0.18 12.05 4.91
C PHE A 160 0.16 12.75 6.23
N ARG A 161 -0.03 12.05 7.35
CA ARG A 161 0.34 12.56 8.68
C ARG A 161 1.65 11.93 9.11
N PHE A 162 2.68 12.75 9.28
CA PHE A 162 3.98 12.32 9.77
C PHE A 162 4.10 12.58 11.27
N GLY A 163 4.85 11.71 11.96
CA GLY A 163 5.13 11.85 13.39
C GLY A 163 6.27 10.96 13.84
N VAL A 164 6.43 10.86 15.16
CA VAL A 164 7.40 9.96 15.81
C VAL A 164 6.66 8.78 16.42
N TYR A 165 7.18 7.58 16.19
CA TYR A 165 6.73 6.36 16.81
C TYR A 165 7.49 6.16 18.13
N ASP A 166 6.76 6.23 19.23
CA ASP A 166 7.25 5.77 20.53
C ASP A 166 6.67 4.38 20.84
N PRO A 167 7.49 3.32 20.91
CA PRO A 167 7.04 1.98 21.27
C PRO A 167 6.40 1.88 22.66
N ASN A 168 6.58 2.88 23.54
CA ASN A 168 5.95 2.94 24.85
C ASN A 168 4.51 3.47 24.80
N CYS A 169 4.15 4.24 23.76
CA CYS A 169 2.81 4.82 23.60
C CYS A 169 1.75 3.80 23.17
N GLU A 170 2.11 2.71 22.48
CA GLU A 170 1.13 1.70 22.01
C GLU A 170 0.55 0.82 23.14
N ARG A 171 1.18 0.74 24.32
CA ARG A 171 0.63 0.02 25.49
C ARG A 171 -0.63 0.67 26.07
N HIS A 172 -0.88 1.95 25.75
CA HIS A 172 -1.98 2.73 26.31
C HIS A 172 -3.10 3.03 25.30
N GLY A 173 -3.11 2.39 24.14
CA GLY A 173 -4.32 2.25 23.34
C GLY A 173 -4.82 3.48 22.59
N ASN A 174 -4.10 4.61 22.57
CA ASN A 174 -4.22 5.68 21.57
C ASN A 174 -3.39 6.89 22.04
N GLN A 175 -2.24 7.13 21.43
CA GLN A 175 -1.75 8.47 21.08
C GLN A 175 -0.38 8.33 20.40
N LEU A 176 -0.16 9.10 19.34
CA LEU A 176 1.18 9.42 18.91
C LEU A 176 1.79 10.24 20.05
N CYS A 177 2.88 9.75 20.64
CA CYS A 177 3.66 10.53 21.60
C CYS A 177 4.20 11.76 20.85
N GLY A 178 3.75 12.95 21.27
CA GLY A 178 4.18 14.25 20.74
C GLY A 178 5.54 14.67 21.25
#